data_AF-A0A914DHE2-F1
#
_entry.id   AF-A0A914DHE2-F1
#
_cell.length_a   1.000
_cell.length_b   1.000
_cell.length_c   1.000
_cell.angle_alpha   90.00
_cell.angle_beta   90.00
_cell.angle_gamma   90.00
#
_symmetry.space_group_name_H-M   'P 1'
#
loop_
_entity.id
_entity.type
_entity.pdbx_description
1 polymer ?
#
loop_
_entity_poly.entity_id
_entity_poly.type
_entity_poly.pdbx_seq_one_letter_code
_entity_poly.pdbx_strand_id
1 'polypeptide(L)'
;ISTLEKSLPFLNKQVCGAESAPCDTMCGGPGSRCSHCGGHSCPGSVSKAKQALEFAKEAEAKVEAKQKEAEELLKRVRDSTPFVVSAKRESDSALDMVSSTAQQANKTRQDLEHQIQEIHDFLNSERATPDDVRSLVEQVLNITIPFDEKQIQELAEKIREKVLQTQDIDKILEETRGNKTTAAALQA
;
A
#
# COMPACT_ATOMS: atom_id res chain seq x y z
N ILE A 1 86.41 18.54 -31.26
CA ILE A 1 86.38 19.01 -29.85
C ILE A 1 85.75 20.41 -29.75
N SER A 2 86.15 21.37 -30.59
CA SER A 2 85.66 22.77 -30.56
C SER A 2 84.14 22.98 -30.72
N THR A 3 83.42 22.13 -31.45
CA THR A 3 81.96 22.29 -31.63
C THR A 3 81.17 21.91 -30.39
N LEU A 4 81.63 20.91 -29.63
CA LEU A 4 80.92 20.44 -28.43
C LEU A 4 81.11 21.44 -27.28
N GLU A 5 82.32 21.97 -27.11
CA GLU A 5 82.63 23.01 -26.11
C GLU A 5 81.76 24.26 -26.28
N LYS A 6 81.47 24.65 -27.53
CA LYS A 6 80.58 25.78 -27.85
C LYS A 6 79.12 25.54 -27.48
N SER A 7 78.68 24.28 -27.43
CA SER A 7 77.30 23.91 -27.09
C SER A 7 77.07 23.70 -25.59
N LEU A 8 78.15 23.60 -24.79
CA LEU A 8 78.05 23.32 -23.35
C LEU A 8 77.22 24.35 -22.58
N PRO A 9 77.32 25.69 -22.81
CA PRO A 9 76.47 26.67 -22.14
C PRO A 9 74.96 26.43 -22.38
N PHE A 10 74.60 26.16 -23.64
CA PHE A 10 73.22 25.88 -24.01
C PHE A 10 72.72 24.57 -23.38
N LEU A 11 73.53 23.51 -23.44
CA LEU A 11 73.19 22.23 -22.83
C LEU A 11 73.07 22.35 -21.30
N ASN A 12 73.97 23.11 -20.65
CA ASN A 12 73.89 23.30 -19.22
C ASN A 12 72.63 24.07 -18.81
N LYS A 13 72.23 25.08 -19.61
CA LYS A 13 70.99 25.82 -19.39
C LYS A 13 69.76 24.92 -19.48
N GLN A 14 69.70 24.05 -20.48
CA GLN A 14 68.57 23.15 -20.70
C GLN A 14 68.49 22.04 -19.65
N VAL A 15 69.62 21.46 -19.27
CA VAL A 15 69.67 20.27 -18.39
C VAL A 15 69.72 20.68 -16.92
N CYS A 16 70.65 21.55 -16.55
CA CYS A 16 70.90 21.94 -15.16
C CYS A 16 70.34 23.30 -14.79
N GLY A 17 70.12 24.22 -15.75
CA GLY A 17 69.41 25.49 -15.52
C GLY A 17 70.26 26.75 -15.55
N ALA A 18 71.55 26.67 -15.89
CA ALA A 18 72.45 27.83 -15.97
C ALA A 18 73.31 27.80 -17.24
N GLU A 19 73.65 28.97 -17.79
CA GLU A 19 74.49 29.10 -18.99
C GLU A 19 75.99 28.94 -18.70
N SER A 20 76.43 29.11 -17.45
CA SER A 20 77.84 28.95 -17.08
C SER A 20 78.30 27.51 -17.30
N ALA A 21 79.42 27.29 -17.99
CA ALA A 21 79.96 25.97 -18.30
C ALA A 21 81.48 25.91 -17.99
N PRO A 22 82.06 24.74 -17.67
CA PRO A 22 81.44 23.41 -17.67
C PRO A 22 80.59 23.09 -16.42
N CYS A 23 80.81 23.80 -15.31
CA CYS A 23 80.02 23.67 -14.08
C CYS A 23 79.66 25.07 -13.56
N ASP A 24 78.36 25.35 -13.44
CA ASP A 24 77.85 26.53 -12.75
C ASP A 24 77.99 26.37 -11.22
N THR A 25 78.17 27.47 -10.50
CA THR A 25 78.36 27.46 -9.05
C THR A 25 77.09 27.05 -8.29
N MET A 26 75.91 27.39 -8.81
CA MET A 26 74.62 27.18 -8.15
C MET A 26 73.85 26.00 -8.74
N CYS A 27 73.92 25.84 -10.05
CA CYS A 27 73.17 24.81 -10.78
C CYS A 27 74.06 23.66 -11.26
N GLY A 28 75.38 23.76 -11.10
CA GLY A 28 76.30 22.70 -11.49
C GLY A 28 76.39 22.48 -13.00
N GLY A 29 76.58 21.23 -13.41
CA GLY A 29 76.73 20.88 -14.82
C GLY A 29 76.47 19.40 -15.14
N PRO A 30 76.16 19.05 -16.40
CA PRO A 30 75.77 17.70 -16.78
C PRO A 30 76.96 16.71 -16.84
N GLY A 31 78.19 17.22 -16.77
CA GLY A 31 79.40 16.41 -16.83
C GLY A 31 79.74 15.76 -15.48
N SER A 32 80.41 14.60 -15.52
CA SER A 32 80.84 13.84 -14.33
C SER A 32 81.87 14.55 -13.45
N ARG A 33 82.44 15.67 -13.92
CA ARG A 33 83.35 16.52 -13.14
C ARG A 33 82.62 17.56 -12.28
N CYS A 34 81.32 17.75 -12.48
CA CYS A 34 80.50 18.63 -11.67
C CYS A 34 79.88 17.85 -10.50
N SER A 35 79.82 18.46 -9.32
CA SER A 35 79.30 17.81 -8.10
C SER A 35 77.78 17.57 -8.13
N HIS A 36 77.05 18.38 -8.90
CA HIS A 36 75.60 18.30 -9.04
C HIS A 36 75.16 18.91 -10.37
N CYS A 37 73.88 18.75 -10.68
CA CYS A 37 73.20 19.37 -11.81
C CYS A 37 71.75 19.67 -11.38
N GLY A 38 71.34 20.92 -11.54
CA GLY A 38 70.04 21.40 -11.07
C GLY A 38 70.01 21.71 -9.58
N GLY A 39 68.81 21.95 -9.07
CA GLY A 39 68.56 22.47 -7.72
C GLY A 39 67.21 23.18 -7.68
N HIS A 40 66.70 23.47 -6.48
CA HIS A 40 65.37 24.06 -6.29
C HIS A 40 65.15 25.35 -7.11
N SER A 41 66.19 26.18 -7.24
CA SER A 41 66.14 27.47 -7.95
C SER A 41 66.60 27.41 -9.40
N CYS A 42 66.93 26.23 -9.92
CA CYS A 42 67.51 26.07 -11.25
C CYS A 42 66.45 25.60 -12.26
N PRO A 43 66.15 26.36 -13.32
CA PRO A 43 65.04 26.07 -14.25
C PRO A 43 65.32 24.93 -15.26
N GLY A 44 66.34 24.10 -15.00
CA GLY A 44 66.76 23.01 -15.85
C GLY A 44 65.86 21.78 -15.78
N SER A 45 65.98 20.92 -16.79
CA SER A 45 65.21 19.68 -16.92
C SER A 45 65.39 18.72 -15.74
N VAL A 46 66.59 18.64 -15.15
CA VAL A 46 66.86 17.79 -13.98
C VAL A 46 66.06 18.24 -12.76
N SER A 47 66.01 19.54 -12.47
CA SER A 47 65.23 20.08 -11.35
C SER A 47 63.73 19.86 -11.55
N LYS A 48 63.24 20.09 -12.77
CA LYS A 48 61.83 19.89 -13.13
C LYS A 48 61.42 18.42 -12.99
N ALA A 49 62.25 17.48 -13.47
CA ALA A 49 62.00 16.06 -13.34
C ALA A 49 61.96 15.62 -11.87
N LYS A 50 62.89 16.12 -11.03
CA LYS A 50 62.88 15.87 -9.58
C LYS A 50 61.62 16.41 -8.92
N GLN A 51 61.23 17.64 -9.23
CA GLN A 51 60.01 18.25 -8.68
C GLN A 51 58.75 17.47 -9.11
N ALA A 52 58.67 17.06 -10.38
CA ALA A 52 57.57 16.24 -10.87
C ALA A 52 57.48 14.89 -10.15
N LEU A 53 58.62 14.24 -9.87
CA LEU A 53 58.67 13.00 -9.11
C LEU A 53 58.17 13.19 -7.67
N GLU A 54 58.59 14.25 -7.00
CA GLU A 54 58.15 14.54 -5.63
C GLU A 54 56.64 14.83 -5.59
N PHE A 55 56.10 15.60 -6.54
CA PHE A 55 54.66 15.80 -6.66
C PHE A 55 53.90 14.50 -6.97
N ALA A 56 54.45 13.62 -7.81
CA ALA A 56 53.85 12.34 -8.11
C ALA A 56 53.76 11.45 -6.85
N LYS A 57 54.83 11.38 -6.05
CA LYS A 57 54.84 10.65 -4.78
C LYS A 57 53.87 11.24 -3.75
N GLU A 58 53.79 12.56 -3.66
CA GLU A 58 52.84 13.23 -2.76
C GLU A 58 51.40 12.94 -3.18
N ALA A 59 51.11 12.97 -4.49
CA ALA A 59 49.80 12.63 -5.03
C ALA A 59 49.45 11.16 -4.77
N GLU A 60 50.39 10.24 -4.99
CA GLU A 60 50.23 8.82 -4.68
C GLU A 60 49.89 8.59 -3.21
N ALA A 61 50.67 9.16 -2.29
CA ALA A 61 50.42 9.06 -0.85
C ALA A 61 49.03 9.60 -0.45
N LYS A 62 48.60 10.72 -1.05
CA LYS A 62 47.26 11.28 -0.81
C LYS A 62 46.16 10.38 -1.36
N VAL A 63 46.33 9.80 -2.54
CA VAL A 63 45.37 8.87 -3.15
C VAL A 63 45.22 7.63 -2.29
N GLU A 64 46.33 7.03 -1.84
CA GLU A 64 46.31 5.87 -0.95
C GLU A 64 45.61 6.16 0.37
N ALA A 65 45.88 7.32 0.98
CA ALA A 65 45.21 7.74 2.21
C ALA A 65 43.69 7.87 1.99
N LYS A 66 43.27 8.51 0.90
CA LYS A 66 41.84 8.68 0.57
C LYS A 66 41.16 7.38 0.21
N GLN A 67 41.86 6.45 -0.43
CA GLN A 67 41.35 5.12 -0.70
C GLN A 67 41.07 4.37 0.62
N LYS A 68 42.00 4.40 1.57
CA LYS A 68 41.79 3.78 2.90
C LYS A 68 40.60 4.38 3.63
N GLU A 69 40.49 5.72 3.66
CA GLU A 69 39.32 6.40 4.26
C GLU A 69 38.00 5.97 3.61
N ALA A 70 37.97 5.85 2.27
CA ALA A 70 36.79 5.43 1.53
C ALA A 70 36.40 3.97 1.80
N GLU A 71 37.38 3.07 1.89
CA GLU A 71 37.17 1.66 2.23
C GLU A 71 36.60 1.50 3.66
N GLU A 72 37.11 2.26 4.63
CA GLU A 72 36.58 2.28 5.99
C GLU A 72 35.15 2.82 6.03
N LEU A 73 34.86 3.89 5.29
CA LEU A 73 33.51 4.44 5.19
C LEU A 73 32.54 3.41 4.58
N LEU A 74 32.96 2.77 3.50
CA LEU A 74 32.17 1.73 2.84
C LEU A 74 31.90 0.55 3.78
N LYS A 75 32.89 0.16 4.59
CA LYS A 75 32.71 -0.85 5.64
C LYS A 75 31.65 -0.42 6.66
N ARG A 76 31.74 0.81 7.20
CA ARG A 76 30.72 1.33 8.15
C ARG A 76 29.31 1.35 7.55
N VAL A 77 29.17 1.69 6.28
CA VAL A 77 27.87 1.66 5.58
C VAL A 77 27.36 0.23 5.43
N ARG A 78 28.21 -0.71 5.04
CA ARG A 78 27.85 -2.13 4.94
C ARG A 78 27.44 -2.71 6.29
N ASP A 79 28.18 -2.39 7.34
CA ASP A 79 27.92 -2.86 8.70
C ASP A 79 26.61 -2.27 9.26
N SER A 80 26.27 -1.01 8.91
CA SER A 80 25.02 -0.36 9.37
C SER A 80 23.77 -0.75 8.59
N THR A 81 23.91 -1.19 7.33
CA THR A 81 22.76 -1.51 6.46
C THR A 81 21.80 -2.56 7.05
N PRO A 82 22.25 -3.70 7.62
CA PRO A 82 21.36 -4.69 8.23
C PRO A 82 20.53 -4.13 9.38
N PHE A 83 21.11 -3.24 10.20
CA PHE A 83 20.41 -2.61 11.32
C PHE A 83 19.27 -1.71 10.82
N VAL A 84 19.52 -0.91 9.78
CA VAL A 84 18.48 -0.06 9.18
C VAL A 84 17.36 -0.91 8.58
N VAL A 85 17.70 -2.01 7.91
CA VAL A 85 16.71 -2.94 7.34
C VAL A 85 15.87 -3.61 8.44
N SER A 86 16.49 -4.04 9.53
CA SER A 86 15.76 -4.62 10.68
C SER A 86 14.83 -3.60 11.32
N ALA A 87 15.33 -2.40 11.61
CA ALA A 87 14.55 -1.32 12.21
C ALA A 87 13.34 -0.94 11.34
N LYS A 88 13.51 -0.90 10.01
CA LYS A 88 12.40 -0.69 9.08
C LYS A 88 11.38 -1.83 9.18
N ARG A 89 11.82 -3.08 9.16
CA ARG A 89 10.94 -4.26 9.25
C ARG A 89 10.14 -4.27 10.56
N GLU A 90 10.77 -3.97 11.67
CA GLU A 90 10.11 -3.88 12.98
C GLU A 90 9.09 -2.73 13.00
N SER A 91 9.44 -1.59 12.42
CA SER A 91 8.53 -0.44 12.30
C SER A 91 7.31 -0.75 11.44
N ASP A 92 7.50 -1.40 10.29
CA ASP A 92 6.40 -1.84 9.41
C ASP A 92 5.48 -2.83 10.15
N SER A 93 6.05 -3.80 10.87
CA SER A 93 5.28 -4.77 11.66
C SER A 93 4.48 -4.10 12.79
N ALA A 94 5.05 -3.09 13.44
CA ALA A 94 4.36 -2.32 14.48
C ALA A 94 3.20 -1.50 13.88
N LEU A 95 3.41 -0.91 12.70
CA LEU A 95 2.36 -0.17 11.99
C LEU A 95 1.18 -1.06 11.62
N ASP A 96 1.45 -2.27 11.11
CA ASP A 96 0.41 -3.26 10.78
C ASP A 96 -0.40 -3.66 12.02
N MET A 97 0.30 -3.92 13.13
CA MET A 97 -0.34 -4.27 14.42
C MET A 97 -1.22 -3.13 14.94
N VAL A 98 -0.73 -1.89 14.90
CA VAL A 98 -1.49 -0.70 15.33
C VAL A 98 -2.71 -0.49 14.44
N SER A 99 -2.59 -0.63 13.12
CA SER A 99 -3.73 -0.52 12.20
C SER A 99 -4.80 -1.57 12.48
N SER A 100 -4.42 -2.83 12.62
CA SER A 100 -5.35 -3.92 12.95
C SER A 100 -6.04 -3.69 14.29
N THR A 101 -5.27 -3.23 15.30
CA THR A 101 -5.81 -2.96 16.63
C THR A 101 -6.78 -1.78 16.61
N ALA A 102 -6.47 -0.71 15.87
CA ALA A 102 -7.34 0.44 15.72
C ALA A 102 -8.65 0.07 14.99
N GLN A 103 -8.58 -0.77 13.94
CA GLN A 103 -9.77 -1.28 13.26
C GLN A 103 -10.65 -2.11 14.20
N GLN A 104 -10.05 -3.02 14.97
CA GLN A 104 -10.79 -3.83 15.94
C GLN A 104 -11.41 -2.97 17.04
N ALA A 105 -10.69 -1.99 17.59
CA ALA A 105 -11.21 -1.07 18.59
C ALA A 105 -12.38 -0.24 18.06
N ASN A 106 -12.29 0.27 16.83
CA ASN A 106 -13.37 1.00 16.19
C ASN A 106 -14.60 0.13 15.96
N LYS A 107 -14.42 -1.13 15.55
CA LYS A 107 -15.51 -2.09 15.41
C LYS A 107 -16.17 -2.37 16.76
N THR A 108 -15.39 -2.69 17.78
CA THR A 108 -15.92 -2.92 19.14
C THR A 108 -16.70 -1.71 19.65
N ARG A 109 -16.21 -0.49 19.40
CA ARG A 109 -16.94 0.73 19.74
C ARG A 109 -18.29 0.80 19.02
N GLN A 110 -18.32 0.57 17.71
CA GLN A 110 -19.57 0.59 16.92
C GLN A 110 -20.56 -0.48 17.39
N ASP A 111 -20.07 -1.69 17.68
CA ASP A 111 -20.89 -2.79 18.19
C ASP A 111 -21.49 -2.43 19.56
N LEU A 112 -20.71 -1.78 20.44
CA LEU A 112 -21.20 -1.30 21.73
C LEU A 112 -22.24 -0.18 21.59
N GLU A 113 -22.01 0.79 20.69
CA GLU A 113 -22.98 1.85 20.39
C GLU A 113 -24.30 1.25 19.88
N HIS A 114 -24.24 0.24 19.00
CA HIS A 114 -25.40 -0.48 18.51
C HIS A 114 -26.15 -1.21 19.63
N GLN A 115 -25.43 -1.95 20.49
CA GLN A 115 -26.06 -2.67 21.62
C GLN A 115 -26.73 -1.71 22.61
N ILE A 116 -26.13 -0.55 22.89
CA ILE A 116 -26.74 0.47 23.72
C ILE A 116 -28.05 0.96 23.09
N GLN A 117 -28.07 1.18 21.78
CA GLN A 117 -29.27 1.57 21.05
C GLN A 117 -30.36 0.49 21.13
N GLU A 118 -30.01 -0.78 20.90
CA GLU A 118 -30.96 -1.90 21.01
C GLU A 118 -31.58 -2.00 22.41
N ILE A 119 -30.78 -1.80 23.47
CA ILE A 119 -31.26 -1.77 24.85
C ILE A 119 -32.22 -0.59 25.06
N HIS A 120 -31.86 0.58 24.55
CA HIS A 120 -32.71 1.78 24.67
C HIS A 120 -34.05 1.60 23.94
N ASP A 121 -34.03 1.03 22.73
CA ASP A 121 -35.23 0.74 21.95
C ASP A 121 -36.08 -0.32 22.64
N PHE A 122 -35.46 -1.36 23.21
CA PHE A 122 -36.17 -2.37 23.99
C PHE A 122 -36.86 -1.78 25.22
N LEU A 123 -36.18 -0.90 25.96
CA LEU A 123 -36.73 -0.28 27.18
C LEU A 123 -37.84 0.73 26.88
N ASN A 124 -37.76 1.44 25.76
CA ASN A 124 -38.76 2.45 25.37
C ASN A 124 -39.86 1.93 24.44
N SER A 125 -39.77 0.67 23.99
CA SER A 125 -40.83 0.05 23.18
C SER A 125 -42.16 0.07 23.92
N GLU A 126 -43.23 0.51 23.23
CA GLU A 126 -44.60 0.35 23.72
C GLU A 126 -44.90 -1.15 23.87
N ARG A 127 -45.33 -1.54 25.06
CA ARG A 127 -45.69 -2.92 25.37
C ARG A 127 -47.16 -2.97 25.72
N ALA A 128 -47.80 -4.08 25.34
CA ALA A 128 -49.14 -4.39 25.80
C ALA A 128 -49.15 -4.32 27.34
N THR A 129 -49.98 -3.44 27.86
CA THR A 129 -50.22 -3.31 29.29
C THR A 129 -51.00 -4.53 29.78
N PRO A 130 -50.98 -4.83 31.10
CA PRO A 130 -51.85 -5.87 31.65
C PRO A 130 -53.33 -5.66 31.31
N ASP A 131 -53.75 -4.41 31.11
CA ASP A 131 -55.11 -4.07 30.74
C ASP A 131 -55.40 -4.38 29.26
N ASP A 132 -54.44 -4.15 28.35
CA ASP A 132 -54.56 -4.57 26.95
C ASP A 132 -54.71 -6.10 26.83
N VAL A 133 -53.92 -6.84 27.60
CA VAL A 133 -54.02 -8.31 27.67
C VAL A 133 -55.37 -8.74 28.23
N ARG A 134 -55.86 -8.09 29.30
CA ARG A 134 -57.16 -8.41 29.90
C ARG A 134 -58.31 -8.12 28.94
N SER A 135 -58.28 -6.98 28.25
CA SER A 135 -59.28 -6.62 27.26
C SER A 135 -59.33 -7.64 26.13
N LEU A 136 -58.17 -8.11 25.65
CA LEU A 136 -58.12 -9.15 24.62
C LEU A 136 -58.70 -10.48 25.12
N VAL A 137 -58.36 -10.89 26.35
CA VAL A 137 -58.90 -12.12 26.95
C VAL A 137 -60.42 -12.03 27.10
N GLU A 138 -60.94 -10.89 27.57
CA GLU A 138 -62.39 -10.66 27.68
C GLU A 138 -63.08 -10.68 26.30
N GLN A 139 -62.46 -10.10 25.26
CA GLN A 139 -62.96 -10.19 23.90
C GLN A 139 -63.04 -11.64 23.42
N VAL A 140 -62.00 -12.45 23.65
CA VAL A 140 -61.99 -13.88 23.28
C VAL A 140 -63.05 -14.66 24.06
N LEU A 141 -63.19 -14.42 25.37
CA LEU A 141 -64.20 -15.06 26.20
C LEU A 141 -65.64 -14.69 25.78
N ASN A 142 -65.83 -13.48 25.26
CA ASN A 142 -67.13 -13.02 24.75
C ASN A 142 -67.42 -13.46 23.31
N ILE A 143 -66.51 -14.19 22.65
CA ILE A 143 -66.81 -14.82 21.36
C ILE A 143 -67.87 -15.89 21.61
N THR A 144 -69.07 -15.58 21.14
CA THR A 144 -70.17 -16.54 21.07
C THR A 144 -70.17 -17.16 19.68
N ILE A 145 -70.16 -18.48 19.62
CA ILE A 145 -70.41 -19.20 18.36
C ILE A 145 -71.89 -18.95 18.03
N PRO A 146 -72.21 -18.29 16.90
CA PRO A 146 -73.56 -17.80 16.63
C PRO A 146 -74.58 -18.91 16.32
N PHE A 147 -74.11 -20.16 16.26
CA PHE A 147 -74.92 -21.32 15.95
C PHE A 147 -74.68 -22.42 16.98
N ASP A 148 -75.76 -23.00 17.47
CA ASP A 148 -75.68 -24.25 18.22
C ASP A 148 -75.44 -25.45 17.29
N GLU A 149 -75.05 -26.59 17.86
CA GLU A 149 -74.68 -27.79 17.11
C GLU A 149 -75.80 -28.27 16.17
N LYS A 150 -77.08 -28.11 16.55
CA LYS A 150 -78.21 -28.47 15.70
C LYS A 150 -78.34 -27.51 14.52
N GLN A 151 -78.21 -26.21 14.75
CA GLN A 151 -78.25 -25.22 13.68
C GLN A 151 -77.10 -25.41 12.68
N ILE A 152 -75.91 -25.80 13.16
CA ILE A 152 -74.77 -26.15 12.31
C ILE A 152 -75.09 -27.40 11.47
N GLN A 153 -75.65 -28.45 12.08
CA GLN A 153 -76.06 -29.67 11.37
C GLN A 153 -77.17 -29.40 10.34
N GLU A 154 -78.19 -28.61 10.71
CA GLU A 154 -79.26 -28.20 9.80
C GLU A 154 -78.74 -27.39 8.62
N LEU A 155 -77.80 -26.46 8.87
CA LEU A 155 -77.17 -25.68 7.82
C LEU A 155 -76.33 -26.57 6.90
N ALA A 156 -75.58 -27.52 7.46
CA ALA A 156 -74.79 -28.48 6.69
C ALA A 156 -75.69 -29.36 5.80
N GLU A 157 -76.83 -29.85 6.31
CA GLU A 157 -77.78 -30.61 5.51
C GLU A 157 -78.46 -29.76 4.43
N LYS A 158 -78.84 -28.50 4.74
CA LYS A 158 -79.38 -27.58 3.72
C LYS A 158 -78.39 -27.30 2.60
N ILE A 159 -77.10 -27.12 2.93
CA ILE A 159 -76.03 -26.98 1.93
C ILE A 159 -75.94 -28.24 1.09
N ARG A 160 -75.92 -29.42 1.73
CA ARG A 160 -75.85 -30.72 1.05
C ARG A 160 -77.03 -30.94 0.10
N GLU A 161 -78.25 -30.64 0.56
CA GLU A 161 -79.47 -30.73 -0.23
C GLU A 161 -79.42 -29.76 -1.42
N LYS A 162 -79.00 -28.52 -1.21
CA LYS A 162 -78.86 -27.55 -2.30
C LYS A 162 -77.84 -27.98 -3.33
N VAL A 163 -76.68 -28.49 -2.91
CA VAL A 163 -75.66 -29.04 -3.81
C VAL A 163 -76.18 -30.24 -4.61
N LEU A 164 -76.97 -31.11 -4.00
CA LEU A 164 -77.62 -32.23 -4.69
C LEU A 164 -78.71 -31.75 -5.67
N GLN A 165 -79.46 -30.70 -5.34
CA GLN A 165 -80.43 -30.07 -6.24
C GLN A 165 -79.76 -29.41 -7.46
N THR A 166 -78.49 -29.01 -7.36
CA THR A 166 -77.73 -28.45 -8.48
C THR A 166 -77.22 -29.51 -9.47
N GLN A 167 -77.47 -30.81 -9.27
CA GLN A 167 -76.95 -31.88 -10.14
C GLN A 167 -77.58 -31.97 -11.55
N ASP A 168 -78.56 -31.13 -11.89
CA ASP A 168 -79.16 -31.11 -13.23
C ASP A 168 -78.85 -29.81 -14.01
N ILE A 169 -77.74 -29.12 -13.69
CA ILE A 169 -77.29 -27.94 -14.49
C ILE A 169 -77.17 -28.33 -15.97
N ASP A 170 -76.60 -29.49 -16.28
CA ASP A 170 -76.42 -29.93 -17.67
C ASP A 170 -77.74 -30.18 -18.40
N LYS A 171 -78.73 -30.75 -17.69
CA LYS A 171 -80.08 -30.96 -18.23
C LYS A 171 -80.84 -29.65 -18.40
N ILE A 172 -80.74 -28.72 -17.44
CA ILE A 172 -81.33 -27.38 -17.53
C ILE A 172 -80.71 -26.61 -18.72
N LEU A 173 -79.39 -26.72 -18.92
CA LEU A 173 -78.68 -26.12 -20.06
C LEU A 173 -79.09 -26.75 -21.40
N GLU A 174 -79.36 -28.06 -21.46
CA GLU A 174 -79.91 -28.70 -22.65
C GLU A 174 -81.37 -28.30 -22.91
N GLU A 175 -82.23 -28.28 -21.88
CA GLU A 175 -83.64 -27.86 -22.01
C GLU A 175 -83.77 -26.39 -22.44
N THR A 176 -82.88 -25.50 -21.98
CA THR A 176 -82.85 -24.10 -22.43
C THR A 176 -82.19 -23.90 -23.79
N ARG A 177 -81.41 -24.86 -24.30
CA ARG A 177 -80.79 -24.76 -25.64
C ARG A 177 -81.85 -24.66 -26.73
N GLY A 178 -82.91 -25.47 -26.64
CA GLY A 178 -84.04 -25.42 -27.58
C GLY A 178 -84.82 -24.10 -27.50
N ASN A 179 -85.07 -23.58 -26.30
CA ASN A 179 -85.78 -22.31 -26.09
C ASN A 179 -85.00 -21.11 -26.67
N LYS A 180 -83.67 -21.13 -26.59
CA LYS A 180 -82.82 -20.09 -27.21
C LYS A 180 -82.96 -20.08 -28.75
N THR A 181 -83.03 -21.26 -29.38
CA THR A 181 -83.20 -21.37 -30.82
C THR A 181 -84.58 -20.87 -31.27
N THR A 182 -85.64 -21.22 -30.51
CA THR A 182 -87.01 -20.74 -30.78
C THR A 182 -87.15 -19.24 -30.55
N ALA A 183 -86.55 -18.69 -29.49
CA ALA A 183 -86.56 -17.25 -29.23
C ALA A 183 -85.81 -16.46 -30.31
N ALA A 184 -84.70 -16.98 -30.85
CA ALA A 184 -83.99 -16.37 -31.96
C ALA A 184 -84.79 -16.41 -33.28
N ALA A 185 -85.59 -17.46 -33.49
CA ALA A 185 -86.45 -17.58 -34.69
C ALA A 185 -87.69 -16.66 -34.65
N LEU A 186 -88.18 -16.28 -33.47
CA LEU A 186 -89.28 -15.32 -33.30
C LEU A 186 -88.84 -13.85 -33.39
N GLN A 187 -87.52 -13.59 -33.52
CA GLN A 187 -86.94 -12.27 -33.73
C GLN A 187 -86.54 -12.02 -35.20
N ALA A 188 -86.89 -12.92 -36.13
CA ALA A 188 -86.65 -12.82 -37.57
C ALA A 188 -87.93 -12.45 -38.35
#